data_AF-A0A6A4PKF9-F1
#
_entry.id   AF-A0A6A4PKF9-F1
#
_cell.length_a   1.000
_cell.length_b   1.000
_cell.length_c   1.000
_cell.angle_alpha   90.00
_cell.angle_beta   90.00
_cell.angle_gamma   90.00
#
_symmetry.space_group_name_H-M   'P 1'
#
loop_
_entity.id
_entity.type
_entity.pdbx_description
1 polymer ?
#
loop_
_entity_poly.entity_id
_entity_poly.type
_entity_poly.pdbx_seq_one_letter_code
_entity_poly.pdbx_strand_id
1 'polypeptide(L)'
;MTTELLQIHPPQLKFIFELKKQSSCLIQLQNKADHFVAFKVKTTSPKKYCVRPNIGIIKPKDTCDFTVIMQAQKTAPPDLICKDKFLIQCTAVPFGVTEHDITSDVFAKDSGKYIEEKKLNVVLITPPSSPVLLPVNGDVKQDSSNEIHLQKDRAPGGVENIPPPIEVSEEGKGLKTAQDTEEDRTAEDIVTRHAENVSDMKPSKDGVQLTLAKDLEELRSRLGIMDSKLREAEATIMKLNEERHTNTEEKDLILEALKRKMDAKRAQAGFPLLFVCMVALVSVVAGYYIHP
;
A
#
# COMPACT_ATOMS: atom_id res chain seq x y z
N MET A 1 -2.97 -30.64 -22.63
CA MET A 1 -2.30 -29.34 -22.86
C MET A 1 -2.54 -28.51 -21.62
N THR A 2 -1.49 -27.99 -20.97
CA THR A 2 -1.63 -27.15 -19.78
C THR A 2 -2.10 -25.76 -20.22
N THR A 3 -3.33 -25.39 -19.90
CA THR A 3 -3.88 -24.07 -20.14
C THR A 3 -3.35 -23.09 -19.10
N GLU A 4 -2.09 -22.69 -19.24
CA GLU A 4 -1.44 -21.67 -18.41
C GLU A 4 -1.93 -20.28 -18.85
N LEU A 5 -2.65 -19.58 -17.97
CA LEU A 5 -3.18 -18.25 -18.22
C LEU A 5 -2.10 -17.18 -18.01
N LEU A 6 -1.23 -17.36 -17.02
CA LEU A 6 -0.37 -16.29 -16.51
C LEU A 6 1.08 -16.74 -16.34
N GLN A 7 2.02 -16.06 -17.00
CA GLN A 7 3.45 -16.19 -16.72
C GLN A 7 3.91 -15.12 -15.73
N ILE A 8 4.79 -15.48 -14.79
CA ILE A 8 5.26 -14.58 -13.74
C ILE A 8 6.78 -14.43 -13.84
N HIS A 9 7.27 -13.19 -13.79
CA HIS A 9 8.69 -12.90 -13.78
C HIS A 9 9.04 -11.79 -12.77
N PRO A 10 10.02 -11.98 -11.88
CA PRO A 10 10.74 -13.23 -11.56
C PRO A 10 9.86 -14.27 -10.82
N PRO A 11 10.26 -15.56 -10.79
CA PRO A 11 9.49 -16.63 -10.12
C PRO A 11 9.59 -16.61 -8.58
N GLN A 12 10.34 -15.67 -8.01
CA GLN A 12 10.60 -15.55 -6.58
C GLN A 12 10.68 -14.07 -6.22
N LEU A 13 10.18 -13.71 -5.04
CA LEU A 13 10.29 -12.35 -4.51
C LEU A 13 11.62 -12.21 -3.78
N LYS A 14 12.48 -11.31 -4.26
CA LYS A 14 13.79 -11.05 -3.67
C LYS A 14 13.77 -9.68 -2.99
N PHE A 15 14.11 -9.64 -1.72
CA PHE A 15 14.20 -8.40 -0.96
C PHE A 15 15.59 -8.22 -0.39
N ILE A 16 16.17 -7.04 -0.59
CA ILE A 16 17.34 -6.62 0.16
C ILE A 16 16.90 -6.31 1.59
N PHE A 17 17.38 -7.05 2.58
CA PHE A 17 16.97 -6.89 3.97
C PHE A 17 17.93 -5.95 4.71
N GLU A 18 17.39 -4.85 5.22
CA GLU A 18 18.09 -3.92 6.10
C GLU A 18 17.19 -3.54 7.28
N LEU A 19 17.77 -3.50 8.49
CA LEU A 19 17.02 -3.11 9.68
C LEU A 19 16.49 -1.69 9.55
N LYS A 20 15.23 -1.50 9.98
CA LYS A 20 14.53 -0.20 9.97
C LYS A 20 14.39 0.45 8.58
N LYS A 21 14.61 -0.29 7.50
CA LYS A 21 14.39 0.18 6.13
C LYS A 21 13.35 -0.65 5.41
N GLN A 22 12.60 0.00 4.52
CA GLN A 22 11.71 -0.69 3.60
C GLN A 22 12.50 -1.25 2.42
N SER A 23 11.96 -2.29 1.79
CA SER A 23 12.53 -2.94 0.62
C SER A 23 11.40 -3.30 -0.33
N SER A 24 11.62 -3.18 -1.63
CA SER A 24 10.59 -3.44 -2.65
C SER A 24 11.07 -4.40 -3.72
N CYS A 25 10.15 -5.21 -4.23
CA CYS A 25 10.37 -6.10 -5.36
C CYS A 25 9.25 -5.91 -6.38
N LEU A 26 9.61 -5.71 -7.64
CA LEU A 26 8.67 -5.61 -8.76
C LEU A 26 8.52 -6.99 -9.41
N ILE A 27 7.27 -7.39 -9.64
CA ILE A 27 6.90 -8.62 -10.33
C ILE A 27 6.05 -8.27 -11.54
N GLN A 28 6.42 -8.83 -12.68
CA GLN A 28 5.69 -8.73 -13.93
C GLN A 28 4.80 -9.96 -14.12
N LEU A 29 3.53 -9.70 -14.39
CA LEU A 29 2.51 -10.67 -14.75
C LEU A 29 2.25 -10.56 -16.26
N GLN A 30 2.46 -11.63 -17.00
CA GLN A 30 2.20 -11.69 -18.44
C GLN A 30 1.02 -12.59 -18.74
N ASN A 31 -0.01 -12.04 -19.37
CA ASN A 31 -1.16 -12.82 -19.83
C ASN A 31 -0.79 -13.58 -21.10
N LYS A 32 -0.83 -14.92 -21.05
CA LYS A 32 -0.59 -15.79 -22.22
C LYS A 32 -1.86 -16.09 -23.00
N ALA A 33 -3.03 -15.85 -22.42
CA ALA A 33 -4.32 -16.11 -23.05
C ALA A 33 -4.70 -15.02 -24.07
N ASP A 34 -5.68 -15.36 -24.90
CA ASP A 34 -6.31 -14.47 -25.89
C ASP A 34 -7.55 -13.74 -25.33
N HIS A 35 -7.80 -13.86 -24.02
CA HIS A 35 -8.89 -13.20 -23.30
C HIS A 35 -8.38 -12.42 -22.09
N PHE A 36 -9.25 -11.63 -21.46
CA PHE A 36 -8.92 -10.88 -20.25
C PHE A 36 -8.70 -11.82 -19.07
N VAL A 37 -7.73 -11.49 -18.22
CA VAL A 37 -7.40 -12.27 -17.02
C VAL A 37 -7.44 -11.34 -15.82
N ALA A 38 -8.29 -11.66 -14.85
CA ALA A 38 -8.29 -11.02 -13.55
C ALA A 38 -7.25 -11.71 -12.65
N PHE A 39 -6.54 -10.93 -11.83
CA PHE A 39 -5.61 -11.47 -10.83
C PHE A 39 -5.87 -10.91 -9.44
N LYS A 40 -5.48 -11.68 -8.42
CA LYS A 40 -5.51 -11.31 -7.01
C LYS A 40 -4.28 -11.84 -6.31
N VAL A 41 -3.60 -10.97 -5.56
CA VAL A 41 -2.41 -11.30 -4.79
C VAL A 41 -2.78 -11.44 -3.32
N LYS A 42 -2.42 -12.59 -2.73
CA LYS A 42 -2.57 -12.92 -1.30
C LYS A 42 -1.21 -13.22 -0.70
N THR A 43 -1.06 -13.00 0.60
CA THR A 43 0.19 -13.28 1.34
C THR A 43 -0.11 -13.93 2.68
N THR A 44 0.81 -14.76 3.18
CA THR A 44 0.74 -15.32 4.53
C THR A 44 1.04 -14.30 5.63
N SER A 45 1.58 -13.12 5.27
CA SER A 45 2.08 -12.13 6.24
C SER A 45 1.64 -10.69 5.88
N PRO A 46 0.33 -10.38 5.85
CA PRO A 46 -0.20 -9.10 5.37
C PRO A 46 0.27 -7.87 6.17
N LYS A 47 0.64 -8.04 7.45
CA LYS A 47 1.21 -6.95 8.27
C LYS A 47 2.62 -6.55 7.82
N LYS A 48 3.38 -7.46 7.21
CA LYS A 48 4.77 -7.24 6.80
C LYS A 48 4.90 -6.69 5.39
N TYR A 49 3.88 -6.84 4.55
CA TYR A 49 3.95 -6.51 3.14
C TYR A 49 2.78 -5.66 2.68
N CYS A 50 3.07 -4.65 1.88
CA CYS A 50 2.08 -3.92 1.10
C CYS A 50 2.22 -4.34 -0.37
N VAL A 51 1.11 -4.60 -1.05
CA VAL A 51 1.10 -5.01 -2.47
C VAL A 51 0.33 -3.97 -3.28
N ARG A 52 0.91 -3.52 -4.40
CA ARG A 52 0.31 -2.49 -5.26
C ARG A 52 0.54 -2.77 -6.76
N PRO A 53 -0.51 -2.95 -7.57
CA PRO A 53 -1.88 -3.28 -7.17
C PRO A 53 -1.97 -4.70 -6.58
N ASN A 54 -2.95 -4.96 -5.71
CA ASN A 54 -3.20 -6.31 -5.16
C ASN A 54 -4.30 -7.08 -5.93
N ILE A 55 -5.09 -6.39 -6.75
CA ILE A 55 -6.11 -6.92 -7.65
C ILE A 55 -6.03 -6.11 -8.94
N GLY A 56 -6.28 -6.74 -10.09
CA GLY A 56 -6.34 -6.03 -11.36
C GLY A 56 -6.76 -6.93 -12.52
N ILE A 57 -6.83 -6.34 -13.72
CA ILE A 57 -7.15 -7.02 -14.98
C ILE A 57 -6.02 -6.82 -15.97
N ILE A 58 -5.64 -7.90 -16.64
CA ILE A 58 -4.61 -7.91 -17.68
C ILE A 58 -5.29 -8.20 -19.02
N LYS A 59 -5.06 -7.32 -20.00
CA LYS A 59 -5.58 -7.49 -21.36
C LYS A 59 -4.97 -8.72 -22.03
N PRO A 60 -5.62 -9.27 -23.09
CA PRO A 60 -5.05 -10.35 -23.88
C PRO A 60 -3.63 -10.01 -24.35
N LYS A 61 -2.69 -10.96 -24.19
CA LYS A 61 -1.26 -10.84 -24.56
C LYS A 61 -0.49 -9.66 -23.93
N ASP A 62 -1.08 -8.97 -22.96
CA ASP A 62 -0.49 -7.80 -22.32
C ASP A 62 0.24 -8.19 -21.02
N THR A 63 0.95 -7.23 -20.44
CA THR A 63 1.68 -7.38 -19.18
C THR A 63 1.24 -6.35 -18.15
N CYS A 64 1.26 -6.74 -16.88
CA CYS A 64 0.96 -5.88 -15.76
C CYS A 64 1.99 -6.08 -14.65
N ASP A 65 2.50 -4.98 -14.10
CA ASP A 65 3.44 -5.03 -13.00
C ASP A 65 2.73 -4.79 -11.67
N PHE A 66 3.14 -5.55 -10.64
CA PHE A 66 2.82 -5.23 -9.26
C PHE A 66 4.08 -5.16 -8.41
N THR A 67 4.07 -4.23 -7.47
CA THR A 67 5.15 -4.02 -6.51
C THR A 67 4.74 -4.59 -5.17
N VAL A 68 5.63 -5.40 -4.59
CA VAL A 68 5.54 -5.83 -3.19
C VAL A 68 6.55 -5.02 -2.38
N ILE A 69 6.07 -4.35 -1.35
CA ILE A 69 6.86 -3.51 -0.45
C ILE A 69 6.88 -4.19 0.93
N MET A 70 8.05 -4.64 1.33
CA MET A 70 8.31 -5.12 2.69
C MET A 70 8.46 -3.93 3.64
N GLN A 71 7.70 -3.96 4.73
CA GLN A 71 7.73 -2.95 5.77
C GLN A 71 9.04 -3.02 6.56
N ALA A 72 9.47 -1.87 7.08
CA ALA A 72 10.68 -1.75 7.88
C ALA A 72 10.59 -2.61 9.15
N GLN A 73 11.47 -3.61 9.26
CA GLN A 73 11.49 -4.52 10.40
C GLN A 73 12.36 -3.96 11.53
N LYS A 74 11.89 -4.09 12.77
CA LYS A 74 12.61 -3.66 13.98
C LYS A 74 13.68 -4.66 14.43
N THR A 75 13.46 -5.94 14.14
CA THR A 75 14.32 -7.06 14.57
C THR A 75 14.67 -7.89 13.34
N ALA A 76 15.91 -8.37 13.25
CA ALA A 76 16.33 -9.25 12.17
C ALA A 76 15.71 -10.64 12.37
N PRO A 77 15.15 -11.27 11.32
CA PRO A 77 14.79 -12.68 11.38
C PRO A 77 16.03 -13.53 11.73
N PRO A 78 15.90 -14.54 12.59
CA PRO A 78 16.98 -15.50 12.84
C PRO A 78 17.48 -16.09 11.52
N ASP A 79 18.79 -16.06 11.32
CA ASP A 79 19.50 -16.59 10.14
C ASP A 79 19.02 -16.03 8.78
N LEU A 80 18.37 -14.85 8.76
CA LEU A 80 17.73 -14.26 7.56
C LEU A 80 16.73 -15.20 6.87
N ILE A 81 16.18 -16.18 7.61
CA ILE A 81 15.21 -17.13 7.06
C ILE A 81 13.84 -16.45 6.96
N CYS A 82 13.32 -16.39 5.74
CA CYS A 82 11.94 -15.95 5.48
C CYS A 82 11.08 -17.13 5.03
N LYS A 83 9.98 -17.38 5.77
CA LYS A 83 8.99 -18.42 5.45
C LYS A 83 7.74 -17.86 4.79
N ASP A 84 7.72 -16.56 4.54
CA ASP A 84 6.56 -15.87 3.98
C ASP A 84 6.32 -16.34 2.53
N LYS A 85 5.05 -16.48 2.17
CA LYS A 85 4.64 -16.92 0.82
C LYS A 85 3.60 -15.97 0.26
N PHE A 86 3.64 -15.82 -1.06
CA PHE A 86 2.64 -15.12 -1.84
C PHE A 86 1.89 -16.10 -2.73
N LEU A 87 0.61 -15.86 -2.90
CA LEU A 87 -0.28 -16.62 -3.77
C LEU A 87 -0.92 -15.65 -4.75
N ILE A 88 -0.68 -15.86 -6.03
CA ILE A 88 -1.34 -15.14 -7.11
C ILE A 88 -2.42 -16.06 -7.64
N GLN A 89 -3.67 -15.64 -7.51
CA GLN A 89 -4.82 -16.31 -8.11
C GLN A 89 -5.18 -15.56 -9.39
N CYS A 90 -5.45 -16.28 -10.47
CA CYS A 90 -5.90 -15.67 -11.71
C CYS A 90 -7.02 -16.49 -12.37
N THR A 91 -7.89 -15.82 -13.10
CA THR A 91 -9.03 -16.44 -13.78
C THR A 91 -9.40 -15.66 -15.04
N ALA A 92 -9.96 -16.37 -16.02
CA ALA A 92 -10.47 -15.76 -17.24
C ALA A 92 -11.74 -14.95 -16.93
N VAL A 93 -11.81 -13.73 -17.45
CA VAL A 93 -12.97 -12.85 -17.30
C VAL A 93 -13.47 -12.34 -18.65
N PRO A 94 -14.78 -12.09 -18.79
CA PRO A 94 -15.32 -11.51 -20.02
C PRO A 94 -14.84 -10.07 -20.23
N PHE A 95 -14.94 -9.61 -21.49
CA PHE A 95 -14.69 -8.21 -21.83
C PHE A 95 -15.68 -7.29 -21.11
N GLY A 96 -15.22 -6.10 -20.69
CA GLY A 96 -16.04 -5.09 -20.03
C GLY A 96 -16.12 -5.19 -18.51
N VAL A 97 -15.56 -6.25 -17.91
CA VAL A 97 -15.38 -6.32 -16.46
C VAL A 97 -14.37 -5.26 -16.02
N THR A 98 -14.72 -4.47 -15.01
CA THR A 98 -13.84 -3.46 -14.42
C THR A 98 -13.23 -3.97 -13.11
N GLU A 99 -12.21 -3.28 -12.60
CA GLU A 99 -11.58 -3.63 -11.32
C GLU A 99 -12.56 -3.64 -10.13
N HIS A 100 -13.60 -2.78 -10.18
CA HIS A 100 -14.64 -2.70 -9.17
C HIS A 100 -15.55 -3.94 -9.16
N ASP A 101 -15.68 -4.62 -10.30
CA ASP A 101 -16.50 -5.82 -10.44
C ASP A 101 -15.76 -7.09 -9.98
N ILE A 102 -14.45 -6.99 -9.72
CA ILE A 102 -13.64 -8.10 -9.23
C ILE A 102 -13.86 -8.28 -7.73
N THR A 103 -14.96 -8.94 -7.37
CA THR A 103 -15.24 -9.33 -5.99
C THR A 103 -14.46 -10.59 -5.60
N SER A 104 -14.45 -10.91 -4.29
CA SER A 104 -13.82 -12.14 -3.82
C SER A 104 -14.49 -13.40 -4.38
N ASP A 105 -15.76 -13.33 -4.77
CA ASP A 105 -16.55 -14.43 -5.30
C ASP A 105 -16.04 -14.91 -6.68
N VAL A 106 -15.46 -14.00 -7.47
CA VAL A 106 -14.83 -14.31 -8.76
C VAL A 106 -13.67 -15.30 -8.60
N PHE A 107 -13.04 -15.32 -7.42
CA PHE A 107 -11.94 -16.24 -7.07
C PHE A 107 -12.37 -17.33 -6.07
N ALA A 108 -13.68 -17.55 -5.90
CA ALA A 108 -14.19 -18.61 -5.05
C ALA A 108 -14.24 -19.93 -5.84
N LYS A 109 -13.76 -21.03 -5.24
CA LYS A 109 -13.61 -22.33 -5.93
C LYS A 109 -14.95 -22.99 -6.28
N ASP A 110 -16.00 -22.61 -5.59
CA ASP A 110 -17.39 -23.01 -5.76
C ASP A 110 -18.10 -22.26 -6.92
N SER A 111 -17.47 -21.23 -7.50
CA SER A 111 -18.04 -20.48 -8.64
C SER A 111 -18.10 -21.27 -9.97
N GLY A 112 -17.54 -22.48 -10.01
CA GLY A 112 -17.45 -23.31 -11.22
C GLY A 112 -16.44 -22.79 -12.26
N LYS A 113 -15.78 -21.65 -12.01
CA LYS A 113 -14.74 -21.09 -12.89
C LYS A 113 -13.37 -21.70 -12.62
N TYR A 114 -12.57 -21.84 -13.67
CA TYR A 114 -11.18 -22.23 -13.54
C TYR A 114 -10.37 -21.10 -12.86
N ILE A 115 -9.69 -21.44 -11.77
CA ILE A 115 -8.79 -20.53 -11.04
C ILE A 115 -7.41 -21.14 -11.05
N GLU A 116 -6.46 -20.44 -11.66
CA GLU A 116 -5.05 -20.80 -11.63
C GLU A 116 -4.36 -20.13 -10.44
N GLU A 117 -3.63 -20.94 -9.67
CA GLU A 117 -2.95 -20.51 -8.44
C GLU A 117 -1.42 -20.66 -8.59
N LYS A 118 -0.69 -19.55 -8.45
CA LYS A 118 0.78 -19.53 -8.49
C LYS A 118 1.36 -19.07 -7.16
N LYS A 119 2.23 -19.90 -6.59
CA LYS A 119 2.89 -19.63 -5.31
C LYS A 119 4.29 -19.06 -5.55
N LEU A 120 4.59 -17.94 -4.90
CA LEU A 120 5.92 -17.34 -4.87
C LEU A 120 6.49 -17.40 -3.45
N ASN A 121 7.76 -17.78 -3.34
CA ASN A 121 8.50 -17.73 -2.08
C ASN A 121 9.24 -16.39 -1.96
N VAL A 122 9.43 -15.95 -0.72
CA VAL A 122 10.21 -14.77 -0.39
C VAL A 122 11.64 -15.17 0.00
N VAL A 123 12.62 -14.50 -0.60
CA VAL A 123 14.05 -14.68 -0.32
C VAL A 123 14.61 -13.34 0.17
N LEU A 124 15.27 -13.37 1.34
CA LEU A 124 16.00 -12.22 1.86
C LEU A 124 17.45 -12.28 1.36
N ILE A 125 17.96 -11.14 0.93
CA ILE A 125 19.31 -10.96 0.43
C ILE A 125 19.95 -9.85 1.26
N THR A 126 21.19 -10.05 1.69
CA THR A 126 21.97 -8.99 2.34
C THR A 126 22.41 -7.97 1.28
N PRO A 127 22.46 -6.66 1.59
CA PRO A 127 22.99 -5.67 0.65
C PRO A 127 24.38 -6.12 0.16
N PRO A 128 24.66 -6.05 -1.15
CA PRO A 128 26.02 -6.28 -1.62
C PRO A 128 26.91 -5.23 -0.96
N SER A 129 27.92 -5.67 -0.21
CA SER A 129 28.94 -4.79 0.34
C SER A 129 29.53 -3.98 -0.82
N SER A 130 29.46 -2.66 -0.74
CA SER A 130 30.01 -1.74 -1.75
C SER A 130 31.46 -2.13 -2.13
N PRO A 131 31.89 -1.83 -3.36
CA PRO A 131 33.16 -2.33 -3.88
C PRO A 131 34.30 -1.86 -2.98
N VAL A 132 35.05 -2.83 -2.47
CA VAL A 132 36.39 -2.62 -1.93
C VAL A 132 37.17 -1.88 -3.02
N LEU A 133 37.55 -0.63 -2.75
CA LEU A 133 38.57 0.06 -3.53
C LEU A 133 39.85 -0.75 -3.37
N LEU A 134 40.10 -1.68 -4.27
CA LEU A 134 41.40 -2.31 -4.37
C LEU A 134 42.40 -1.21 -4.77
N PRO A 135 43.51 -1.05 -4.03
CA PRO A 135 44.56 -0.12 -4.42
C PRO A 135 45.08 -0.48 -5.81
N VAL A 136 44.98 0.46 -6.74
CA VAL A 136 45.77 0.46 -7.98
C VAL A 136 47.23 0.66 -7.60
N ASN A 137 48.08 -0.32 -7.91
CA ASN A 137 49.45 -0.12 -8.38
C ASN A 137 50.12 -1.45 -8.80
N GLY A 138 50.60 -1.49 -10.06
CA GLY A 138 51.86 -2.14 -10.45
C GLY A 138 51.82 -3.46 -11.23
N ASP A 139 51.88 -3.35 -12.56
CA ASP A 139 52.72 -4.11 -13.53
C ASP A 139 52.59 -5.66 -13.66
N VAL A 140 52.71 -6.35 -14.80
CA VAL A 140 52.98 -6.11 -16.24
C VAL A 140 52.79 -7.45 -17.02
N LYS A 141 52.65 -7.39 -18.36
CA LYS A 141 52.78 -8.42 -19.45
C LYS A 141 51.53 -9.18 -19.94
N GLN A 142 50.99 -8.85 -21.13
CA GLN A 142 51.34 -9.28 -22.54
C GLN A 142 50.51 -10.53 -22.92
N ASP A 143 49.83 -10.74 -24.05
CA ASP A 143 49.65 -10.17 -25.41
C ASP A 143 48.24 -10.70 -25.87
N SER A 144 47.41 -10.11 -26.74
CA SER A 144 47.56 -9.74 -28.16
C SER A 144 46.20 -9.10 -28.59
N SER A 145 46.14 -7.89 -29.16
CA SER A 145 46.17 -7.52 -30.61
C SER A 145 44.93 -8.03 -31.38
N ASN A 146 44.02 -7.24 -31.99
CA ASN A 146 44.22 -6.06 -32.83
C ASN A 146 42.97 -5.12 -32.97
N GLU A 147 43.30 -3.82 -33.14
CA GLU A 147 42.68 -2.69 -33.90
C GLU A 147 41.18 -2.34 -33.74
N ILE A 148 40.78 -1.19 -33.18
CA ILE A 148 41.01 0.25 -33.49
C ILE A 148 40.40 0.73 -34.82
N HIS A 149 39.28 1.46 -34.73
CA HIS A 149 39.14 2.75 -35.43
C HIS A 149 38.29 3.71 -34.58
N LEU A 150 38.94 4.69 -33.98
CA LEU A 150 38.34 5.85 -33.33
C LEU A 150 38.34 6.99 -34.35
N GLN A 151 37.21 7.66 -34.55
CA GLN A 151 37.22 9.05 -35.01
C GLN A 151 36.42 9.93 -34.06
N LYS A 152 37.00 11.11 -33.88
CA LYS A 152 36.86 12.05 -32.78
C LYS A 152 36.35 13.39 -33.34
N ASP A 153 35.74 14.15 -32.42
CA ASP A 153 35.44 15.59 -32.45
C ASP A 153 34.33 16.09 -33.36
N ARG A 154 33.27 16.64 -32.74
CA ARG A 154 32.97 18.09 -32.79
C ARG A 154 31.89 18.47 -31.76
N ALA A 155 32.18 19.39 -30.84
CA ALA A 155 31.18 20.31 -30.28
C ALA A 155 31.12 21.55 -31.22
N PRO A 156 29.99 22.28 -31.35
CA PRO A 156 29.65 23.33 -30.36
C PRO A 156 28.15 23.71 -30.23
N GLY A 157 27.84 24.47 -29.16
CA GLY A 157 26.71 25.41 -29.04
C GLY A 157 25.36 24.77 -28.69
N GLY A 158 24.60 25.15 -27.65
CA GLY A 158 24.44 26.47 -27.05
C GLY A 158 23.11 27.06 -27.50
N VAL A 159 22.02 26.79 -26.76
CA VAL A 159 20.84 27.67 -26.68
C VAL A 159 20.16 27.45 -25.32
N GLU A 160 19.97 28.55 -24.59
CA GLU A 160 19.06 28.69 -23.46
C GLU A 160 17.65 28.17 -23.79
N ASN A 161 16.88 27.75 -22.79
CA ASN A 161 15.65 28.46 -22.39
C ASN A 161 14.93 27.74 -21.23
N ILE A 162 14.58 28.58 -20.26
CA ILE A 162 13.77 28.37 -19.07
C ILE A 162 12.30 28.11 -19.51
N PRO A 163 11.50 27.25 -18.85
CA PRO A 163 10.05 27.29 -18.99
C PRO A 163 9.43 28.29 -18.00
N PRO A 164 8.44 29.11 -18.42
CA PRO A 164 7.89 30.20 -17.62
C PRO A 164 6.82 29.74 -16.60
N PRO A 165 6.55 30.56 -15.56
CA PRO A 165 5.44 30.36 -14.62
C PRO A 165 4.14 30.94 -15.20
N ILE A 166 3.00 30.31 -14.90
CA ILE A 166 1.68 30.91 -15.13
C ILE A 166 0.87 30.80 -13.84
N GLU A 167 0.58 31.98 -13.28
CA GLU A 167 -0.40 32.22 -12.23
C GLU A 167 -1.80 32.53 -12.82
N VAL A 168 -2.80 32.46 -11.93
CA VAL A 168 -4.10 33.16 -11.89
C VAL A 168 -5.29 32.52 -12.64
N SER A 169 -6.28 32.04 -11.88
CA SER A 169 -7.54 32.79 -11.73
C SER A 169 -8.41 32.29 -10.56
N GLU A 170 -8.72 33.20 -9.65
CA GLU A 170 -9.83 33.14 -8.69
C GLU A 170 -11.17 33.55 -9.34
N GLU A 171 -12.25 33.25 -8.61
CA GLU A 171 -13.68 33.63 -8.68
C GLU A 171 -14.59 32.40 -8.92
N GLY A 172 -15.64 32.11 -8.15
CA GLY A 172 -16.26 32.74 -6.98
C GLY A 172 -17.63 32.08 -6.69
N LYS A 173 -18.07 32.12 -5.41
CA LYS A 173 -19.43 31.81 -4.88
C LYS A 173 -19.95 30.37 -5.06
N GLY A 174 -20.38 29.63 -4.04
CA GLY A 174 -21.12 30.01 -2.82
C GLY A 174 -22.55 29.50 -2.94
N LEU A 175 -22.93 28.42 -2.24
CA LEU A 175 -24.34 28.11 -2.01
C LEU A 175 -24.55 27.41 -0.67
N LYS A 176 -25.54 27.95 0.04
CA LYS A 176 -25.88 27.75 1.44
C LYS A 176 -26.81 26.56 1.63
N THR A 177 -26.66 25.95 2.80
CA THR A 177 -27.64 25.13 3.51
C THR A 177 -29.00 25.83 3.59
N ALA A 178 -30.07 25.11 3.24
CA ALA A 178 -31.43 25.47 3.59
C ALA A 178 -31.92 24.54 4.70
N GLN A 179 -32.39 25.17 5.76
CA GLN A 179 -33.06 24.62 6.92
C GLN A 179 -34.58 24.74 6.70
N ASP A 180 -35.34 24.10 7.59
CA ASP A 180 -36.78 24.24 7.86
C ASP A 180 -37.69 23.37 6.97
N THR A 181 -38.75 22.71 7.46
CA THR A 181 -39.66 23.09 8.54
C THR A 181 -40.35 21.85 9.12
N GLU A 182 -40.47 21.80 10.45
CA GLU A 182 -41.41 20.96 11.21
C GLU A 182 -42.86 21.38 10.92
N GLU A 183 -43.79 20.44 10.74
CA GLU A 183 -45.17 20.65 11.19
C GLU A 183 -45.79 19.34 11.70
N ASP A 184 -45.86 19.27 13.03
CA ASP A 184 -46.77 18.47 13.82
C ASP A 184 -48.21 19.00 13.68
N ARG A 185 -49.20 18.10 13.70
CA ARG A 185 -50.55 18.28 14.31
C ARG A 185 -51.43 17.04 14.15
N THR A 186 -51.50 16.27 15.23
CA THR A 186 -52.71 15.86 15.99
C THR A 186 -54.07 15.62 15.30
N ALA A 187 -54.51 14.36 15.38
CA ALA A 187 -55.71 13.79 16.04
C ALA A 187 -57.16 14.27 15.73
N GLU A 188 -58.01 13.27 15.41
CA GLU A 188 -59.36 12.91 15.93
C GLU A 188 -60.23 12.37 14.77
N ASP A 189 -60.57 11.08 14.71
CA ASP A 189 -61.59 10.29 15.45
C ASP A 189 -62.78 9.95 14.50
N ILE A 190 -63.55 8.92 14.89
CA ILE A 190 -64.81 8.38 14.36
C ILE A 190 -64.70 6.90 13.95
N VAL A 191 -64.82 6.08 15.00
CA VAL A 191 -65.48 4.77 15.01
C VAL A 191 -66.95 4.93 14.58
N THR A 192 -67.51 4.01 13.79
CA THR A 192 -68.82 3.34 14.06
C THR A 192 -69.00 2.07 13.20
N ARG A 193 -69.51 1.03 13.87
CA ARG A 193 -69.89 -0.34 13.47
C ARG A 193 -70.96 -0.35 12.35
N HIS A 194 -71.29 -1.43 11.62
CA HIS A 194 -71.69 -2.78 12.04
C HIS A 194 -71.94 -3.73 10.84
N ALA A 195 -71.75 -5.04 11.06
CA ALA A 195 -72.56 -6.23 10.71
C ALA A 195 -73.08 -6.41 9.25
N GLU A 196 -73.17 -7.60 8.63
CA GLU A 196 -73.01 -9.01 9.01
C GLU A 196 -73.12 -9.89 7.74
N ASN A 197 -72.72 -11.15 7.91
CA ASN A 197 -73.16 -12.37 7.21
C ASN A 197 -72.32 -13.03 6.08
N VAL A 198 -71.55 -14.03 6.55
CA VAL A 198 -71.57 -15.45 6.16
C VAL A 198 -71.27 -15.83 4.70
N SER A 199 -70.09 -16.42 4.51
CA SER A 199 -70.00 -17.72 3.83
C SER A 199 -68.90 -18.56 4.47
N ASP A 200 -69.32 -19.63 5.13
CA ASP A 200 -68.49 -20.73 5.60
C ASP A 200 -67.47 -21.20 4.55
N MET A 201 -66.19 -21.18 4.94
CA MET A 201 -65.20 -22.15 4.47
C MET A 201 -64.00 -22.11 5.42
N LYS A 202 -64.00 -22.97 6.46
CA LYS A 202 -62.74 -23.52 6.98
C LYS A 202 -62.38 -24.68 6.04
N PRO A 203 -61.11 -24.80 5.64
CA PRO A 203 -60.27 -25.64 6.48
C PRO A 203 -58.88 -25.03 6.75
N SER A 204 -58.38 -25.35 7.95
CA SER A 204 -56.97 -25.50 8.28
C SER A 204 -56.01 -24.33 7.97
N LYS A 205 -55.83 -23.42 8.94
CA LYS A 205 -54.71 -22.45 8.98
C LYS A 205 -53.79 -22.63 10.21
N ASP A 206 -53.73 -23.83 10.77
CA ASP A 206 -52.81 -24.11 11.89
C ASP A 206 -51.36 -24.37 11.43
N GLY A 207 -51.15 -24.74 10.17
CA GLY A 207 -49.80 -24.95 9.63
C GLY A 207 -49.06 -23.65 9.33
N VAL A 208 -49.67 -22.75 8.56
CA VAL A 208 -49.00 -21.56 8.01
C VAL A 208 -48.72 -20.49 9.08
N GLN A 209 -49.59 -20.35 10.08
CA GLN A 209 -49.39 -19.40 11.18
C GLN A 209 -48.26 -19.86 12.13
N LEU A 210 -48.14 -21.17 12.35
CA LEU A 210 -47.07 -21.76 13.16
C LEU A 210 -45.70 -21.66 12.48
N THR A 211 -45.63 -21.77 11.15
CA THR A 211 -44.37 -21.63 10.40
C THR A 211 -43.89 -20.17 10.41
N LEU A 212 -44.79 -19.20 10.18
CA LEU A 212 -44.46 -17.77 10.24
C LEU A 212 -43.96 -17.32 11.62
N ALA A 213 -44.56 -17.85 12.69
CA ALA A 213 -44.14 -17.55 14.06
C ALA A 213 -42.73 -18.09 14.36
N LYS A 214 -42.42 -19.29 13.88
CA LYS A 214 -41.09 -19.91 14.01
C LYS A 214 -40.01 -19.13 13.26
N ASP A 215 -40.32 -18.71 12.02
CA ASP A 215 -39.39 -17.92 11.20
C ASP A 215 -39.11 -16.54 11.82
N LEU A 216 -40.11 -15.92 12.47
CA LEU A 216 -39.94 -14.64 13.18
C LEU A 216 -39.07 -14.79 14.42
N GLU A 217 -39.25 -15.87 15.18
CA GLU A 217 -38.43 -16.17 16.35
C GLU A 217 -36.98 -16.47 15.94
N GLU A 218 -36.78 -17.21 14.85
CA GLU A 218 -35.45 -17.46 14.28
C GLU A 218 -34.79 -16.16 13.80
N LEU A 219 -35.52 -15.29 13.09
CA LEU A 219 -35.01 -14.00 12.64
C LEU A 219 -34.61 -13.09 13.82
N ARG A 220 -35.41 -13.06 14.89
CA ARG A 220 -35.08 -12.34 16.12
C ARG A 220 -33.81 -12.88 16.77
N SER A 221 -33.65 -14.20 16.83
CA SER A 221 -32.45 -14.81 17.39
C SER A 221 -31.19 -14.43 16.60
N ARG A 222 -31.28 -14.40 15.26
CA ARG A 222 -30.18 -13.99 14.37
C ARG A 222 -29.87 -12.50 14.52
N LEU A 223 -30.87 -11.65 14.70
CA LEU A 223 -30.68 -10.22 14.93
C LEU A 223 -29.88 -9.97 16.22
N GLY A 224 -30.22 -10.64 17.32
CA GLY A 224 -29.46 -10.51 18.57
C GLY A 224 -28.01 -10.97 18.45
N ILE A 225 -27.73 -12.01 17.65
CA ILE A 225 -26.36 -12.44 17.34
C ILE A 225 -25.63 -11.37 16.54
N MET A 226 -26.26 -10.72 15.56
CA MET A 226 -25.62 -9.63 14.81
C MET A 226 -25.36 -8.42 15.70
N ASP A 227 -26.32 -8.02 16.53
CA ASP A 227 -26.17 -6.87 17.43
C ASP A 227 -25.02 -7.08 18.43
N SER A 228 -24.91 -8.28 18.99
CA SER A 228 -23.78 -8.60 19.88
C SER A 228 -22.42 -8.57 19.17
N LYS A 229 -22.34 -9.07 17.93
CA LYS A 229 -21.12 -8.99 17.11
C LYS A 229 -20.77 -7.57 16.69
N LEU A 230 -21.78 -6.75 16.40
CA LEU A 230 -21.59 -5.34 16.07
C LEU A 230 -21.00 -4.60 17.27
N ARG A 231 -21.56 -4.82 18.46
CA ARG A 231 -21.05 -4.23 19.71
C ARG A 231 -19.62 -4.68 20.03
N GLU A 232 -19.28 -5.94 19.77
CA GLU A 232 -17.90 -6.45 19.93
C GLU A 232 -16.92 -5.79 18.94
N ALA A 233 -17.35 -5.63 17.68
CA ALA A 233 -16.56 -4.95 16.65
C ALA A 233 -16.35 -3.47 17.00
N GLU A 234 -17.38 -2.77 17.46
CA GLU A 234 -17.29 -1.37 17.92
C GLU A 234 -16.31 -1.21 19.08
N ALA A 235 -16.38 -2.08 20.09
CA ALA A 235 -15.44 -2.05 21.22
C ALA A 235 -13.99 -2.28 20.76
N THR A 236 -13.78 -3.19 19.79
CA THR A 236 -12.46 -3.47 19.22
C THR A 236 -11.93 -2.29 18.42
N ILE A 237 -12.77 -1.63 17.61
CA ILE A 237 -12.41 -0.44 16.85
C ILE A 237 -12.03 0.71 17.78
N MET A 238 -12.82 0.93 18.85
CA MET A 238 -12.53 1.95 19.85
C MET A 238 -11.17 1.73 20.50
N LYS A 239 -10.90 0.50 20.96
CA LYS A 239 -9.61 0.12 21.55
C LYS A 239 -8.44 0.32 20.59
N LEU A 240 -8.60 -0.07 19.33
CA LEU A 240 -7.56 0.12 18.31
C LEU A 240 -7.31 1.60 17.99
N ASN A 241 -8.35 2.43 17.98
CA ASN A 241 -8.20 3.87 17.76
C ASN A 241 -7.49 4.55 18.94
N GLU A 242 -7.81 4.18 20.17
CA GLU A 242 -7.11 4.66 21.37
C GLU A 242 -5.63 4.26 21.37
N GLU A 243 -5.33 2.99 21.07
CA GLU A 243 -3.94 2.51 20.94
C GLU A 243 -3.20 3.19 19.78
N ARG A 244 -3.88 3.47 18.66
CA ARG A 244 -3.29 4.23 17.54
C ARG A 244 -2.99 5.66 17.90
N HIS A 245 -3.87 6.34 18.64
CA HIS A 245 -3.67 7.72 19.07
C HIS A 245 -2.43 7.83 19.98
N THR A 246 -2.39 7.02 21.04
CA THR A 246 -1.26 6.99 21.99
C THR A 246 0.07 6.66 21.32
N ASN A 247 0.09 5.69 20.40
CA ASN A 247 1.30 5.34 19.65
C ASN A 247 1.72 6.44 18.65
N THR A 248 0.77 7.25 18.16
CA THR A 248 1.09 8.40 17.31
C THR A 248 1.72 9.52 18.14
N GLU A 249 1.15 9.84 19.31
CA GLU A 249 1.70 10.82 20.25
C GLU A 249 3.11 10.44 20.72
N GLU A 250 3.35 9.16 21.04
CA GLU A 250 4.68 8.68 21.42
C GLU A 250 5.69 8.84 20.27
N LYS A 251 5.28 8.54 19.02
CA LYS A 251 6.15 8.72 17.85
C LYS A 251 6.49 10.19 17.62
N ASP A 252 5.52 11.09 17.76
CA ASP A 252 5.72 12.53 17.59
C ASP A 252 6.66 13.08 18.66
N LEU A 253 6.53 12.63 19.91
CA LEU A 253 7.45 12.99 20.98
C LEU A 253 8.89 12.53 20.71
N ILE A 254 9.06 11.29 20.22
CA ILE A 254 10.38 10.76 19.87
C ILE A 254 10.98 11.52 18.68
N LEU A 255 10.18 11.84 17.67
CA LEU A 255 10.62 12.59 16.49
C LEU A 255 11.11 13.98 16.87
N GLU A 256 10.37 14.68 17.74
CA GLU A 256 10.75 16.00 18.26
C GLU A 256 12.06 15.93 19.08
N ALA A 257 12.22 14.90 19.91
CA ALA A 257 13.46 14.69 20.66
C ALA A 257 14.68 14.41 19.75
N LEU A 258 14.49 13.63 18.67
CA LEU A 258 15.53 13.37 17.68
C LEU A 258 15.91 14.63 16.91
N LYS A 259 14.92 15.44 16.53
CA LYS A 259 15.13 16.73 15.85
C LYS A 259 15.99 17.66 16.70
N ARG A 260 15.64 17.83 17.98
CA ARG A 260 16.45 18.62 18.94
C ARG A 260 17.89 18.11 19.08
N LYS A 261 18.09 16.79 19.09
CA LYS A 261 19.45 16.21 19.13
C LYS A 261 20.24 16.48 17.85
N MET A 262 19.59 16.44 16.70
CA MET A 262 20.23 16.75 15.42
C MET A 262 20.60 18.23 15.33
N ASP A 263 19.72 19.14 15.78
CA ASP A 263 19.98 20.57 15.82
C ASP A 263 21.11 20.92 16.80
N ALA A 264 21.15 20.28 17.98
CA ALA A 264 22.26 20.42 18.93
C ALA A 264 23.60 19.93 18.36
N LYS A 265 23.60 18.80 17.64
CA LYS A 265 24.81 18.30 16.94
C LYS A 265 25.24 19.23 15.81
N ARG A 266 24.30 19.83 15.09
CA ARG A 266 24.59 20.81 14.03
C ARG A 266 25.20 22.09 14.60
N ALA A 267 24.75 22.55 15.76
CA ALA A 267 25.36 23.68 16.47
C ALA A 267 26.81 23.40 16.88
N GLN A 268 27.17 22.14 17.14
CA GLN A 268 28.54 21.73 17.46
C GLN A 268 29.42 21.50 16.21
N ALA A 269 28.83 21.41 15.02
CA ALA A 269 29.51 21.10 13.75
C ALA A 269 30.02 22.36 13.02
N GLY A 270 30.53 23.35 13.76
CA GLY A 270 31.20 24.53 13.21
C GLY A 270 32.67 24.60 13.66
N PHE A 271 33.51 25.26 12.88
CA PHE A 271 34.88 25.55 13.32
C PHE A 271 34.82 26.42 14.59
N PRO A 272 35.47 26.04 15.71
CA PRO A 272 35.42 26.84 16.92
C PRO A 272 35.89 28.26 16.63
N LEU A 273 35.08 29.29 16.96
CA LEU A 273 35.44 30.69 16.79
C LEU A 273 36.83 30.99 17.40
N LEU A 274 37.13 30.35 18.53
CA LEU A 274 38.43 30.40 19.19
C LEU A 274 39.58 29.97 18.28
N PHE A 275 39.42 28.92 17.47
CA PHE A 275 40.46 28.49 16.54
C PHE A 275 40.71 29.56 15.47
N VAL A 276 39.65 30.16 14.93
CA VAL A 276 39.76 31.27 13.97
C VAL A 276 40.47 32.47 14.61
N CYS A 277 40.10 32.83 15.84
CA CYS A 277 40.77 33.89 16.60
C CYS A 277 42.25 33.58 16.86
N MET A 278 42.59 32.33 17.23
CA MET A 278 43.97 31.93 17.49
C MET A 278 44.82 31.99 16.21
N VAL A 279 44.29 31.53 15.07
CA VAL A 279 44.98 31.63 13.77
C VAL A 279 45.17 33.09 13.36
N ALA A 280 44.18 33.96 13.58
CA ALA A 280 44.29 35.39 13.33
C ALA A 280 45.37 36.06 14.21
N LEU A 281 45.43 35.72 15.50
CA LEU A 281 46.45 36.24 16.42
C LEU A 281 47.86 35.76 16.01
N VAL A 282 48.02 34.47 15.70
CA VAL A 282 49.31 33.92 15.27
C VAL A 282 49.78 34.55 13.96
N SER A 283 48.87 34.79 13.00
CA SER A 283 49.21 35.45 11.74
C SER A 283 49.58 36.93 11.91
N VAL A 284 48.93 37.67 12.81
CA VAL A 284 49.32 39.05 13.16
C VAL A 284 50.70 39.08 13.82
N VAL A 285 50.95 38.19 14.77
CA VAL A 285 52.23 38.10 15.48
C VAL A 285 53.35 37.71 14.52
N ALA A 286 53.14 36.69 13.68
CA ALA A 286 54.10 36.29 12.65
C ALA A 286 54.36 37.41 11.64
N GLY A 287 53.32 38.12 11.20
CA GLY A 287 53.44 39.29 10.33
C GLY A 287 54.26 40.43 10.96
N TYR A 288 54.09 40.66 12.26
CA TYR A 288 54.87 41.63 13.02
C TYR A 288 56.36 41.25 13.12
N TYR A 289 56.68 39.96 13.26
CA TYR A 289 58.07 39.49 13.32
C TYR A 289 58.75 39.40 11.94
N ILE A 290 57.99 39.34 10.86
CA ILE A 290 58.49 39.25 9.48
C ILE A 290 58.69 40.63 8.83
N HIS A 291 58.12 41.70 9.41
CA HIS A 291 58.33 43.06 8.95
C HIS A 291 59.39 43.75 9.85
N PRO A 292 60.65 43.88 9.39
CA PRO A 292 61.66 44.67 10.11
C PRO A 292 61.33 46.17 10.09
#